data_AF-A0AAV2IKI6-F1
#
_entry.id   AF-A0AAV2IKI6-F1
#
_cell.length_a   1.000
_cell.length_b   1.000
_cell.length_c   1.000
_cell.angle_alpha   90.00
_cell.angle_beta   90.00
_cell.angle_gamma   90.00
#
_symmetry.space_group_name_H-M   'P 1'
#
loop_
_entity.id
_entity.type
_entity.pdbx_description
1 polymer ?
#
loop_
_entity_poly.entity_id
_entity_poly.type
_entity_poly.pdbx_seq_one_letter_code
_entity_poly.pdbx_strand_id
1 'polypeptide(L)'
;MLLPLPVLLVSVFVCVNTIKINPVLFEFGGTPPNLTGPLEKNYALTHAERFKSNELKGPESFVYYKGHVYTGLSDGRVVDISDCGVKTVVTMASPKCTGEAQCGRPLGLRMDSRGRLIIADSAKGIFRVNVTTGQMETLYSSDVPINGKRCKFINDVVVARDGTILFTDSSAKWTRKEFLYVILEGEATGRLLAYSDKSNKTIVVLDNLAFPNGLEFGPQDEFLLISETGRARIRKLNLKPGKSWLQLTTFADNLPGLPDNIRASGRNTFWVAMSQARHTNMTSMVDEYASQPQMREMVATLSTMEQILQMSEKYGMVIELDTSGKIIRTLQDPTGQKVAAVSEAMERDGYLYLGSFDQPYVSRVALSDKFEVDGFLAKLRSTCRARKMNLEKVRKVLKRIVAIAEFRKSLINARKRQEQEVLAGQARASETKTASTFSTTTTGPVSGSSPQPAMSQQPRNDSFEATTQATANVRQGNATVPRADVAQGNTTAPGNETAANSGAGSPSNVTTQATVAVTSASNIATEPSTAARSETATTTPAETATVTTTAAVVTRAPAETTTSAQSDGEVITNPPTTQSWQTTVPGTG
;
A
#
# COMPACT_ATOMS: atom_id res chain seq x y z
N MET A 1 42.88 36.49 11.56
CA MET A 1 42.54 36.01 10.20
C MET A 1 41.01 35.93 10.15
N LEU A 2 40.35 36.95 9.61
CA LEU A 2 38.89 36.96 9.50
C LEU A 2 38.49 35.91 8.47
N LEU A 3 37.65 34.94 8.85
CA LEU A 3 37.08 34.00 7.90
C LEU A 3 36.35 34.81 6.82
N PRO A 4 36.51 34.47 5.53
CA PRO A 4 35.84 35.20 4.47
C PRO A 4 34.32 35.13 4.69
N LEU A 5 33.61 36.24 4.45
CA LEU A 5 32.18 36.41 4.71
C LEU A 5 31.29 35.22 4.28
N PRO A 6 31.54 34.53 3.15
CA PRO A 6 30.77 33.33 2.77
C PRO A 6 30.94 32.17 3.75
N VAL A 7 32.15 31.97 4.28
CA VAL A 7 32.42 30.91 5.27
C VAL A 7 31.76 31.24 6.60
N LEU A 8 31.74 32.52 6.98
CA LEU A 8 31.01 32.99 8.17
C LEU A 8 29.49 32.78 8.01
N LEU A 9 28.93 33.06 6.82
CA LEU A 9 27.51 32.86 6.53
C LEU A 9 27.12 31.37 6.48
N VAL A 10 27.95 30.50 5.91
CA VAL A 10 27.76 29.04 5.96
C VAL A 10 27.86 28.53 7.40
N SER A 11 28.81 29.04 8.19
CA SER A 11 28.97 28.67 9.60
C SER A 11 27.75 29.11 10.44
N VAL A 12 27.25 30.32 10.23
CA VAL A 12 26.03 30.81 10.89
C VAL A 12 24.80 30.00 10.42
N PHE A 13 24.69 29.69 9.13
CA PHE A 13 23.59 28.85 8.61
C PHE A 13 23.60 27.45 9.23
N VAL A 14 24.76 26.79 9.33
CA VAL A 14 24.92 25.49 9.98
C VAL A 14 24.64 25.57 11.49
N CYS A 15 25.02 26.66 12.16
CA CYS A 15 24.71 26.86 13.58
C CYS A 15 23.23 27.19 13.85
N VAL A 16 22.51 27.75 12.89
CA VAL A 16 21.08 28.10 13.01
C VAL A 16 20.16 26.95 12.57
N ASN A 17 20.63 26.03 11.71
CA ASN A 17 19.89 24.83 11.35
C ASN A 17 19.94 23.81 12.51
N THR A 18 18.91 23.84 13.34
CA THR A 18 18.80 23.09 14.61
C THR A 18 18.33 21.64 14.45
N ILE A 19 18.06 21.17 13.24
CA ILE A 19 17.54 19.82 13.00
C ILE A 19 18.68 18.81 13.08
N LYS A 20 18.83 18.18 14.23
CA LYS A 20 19.76 17.08 14.45
C LYS A 20 19.09 15.75 14.14
N ILE A 21 19.37 15.23 12.95
CA ILE A 21 19.15 13.82 12.66
C ILE A 21 20.31 12.99 13.22
N ASN A 22 20.05 11.73 13.59
CA ASN A 22 21.07 10.77 14.06
C ASN A 22 21.13 9.58 13.10
N PRO A 23 21.78 9.70 11.93
CA PRO A 23 21.75 8.63 10.94
C PRO A 23 22.49 7.39 11.41
N VAL A 24 21.87 6.23 11.21
CA VAL A 24 22.47 4.93 11.48
C VAL A 24 22.87 4.26 10.18
N LEU A 25 23.92 3.43 10.23
CA LEU A 25 24.32 2.62 9.08
C LEU A 25 23.18 1.72 8.64
N PHE A 26 22.89 1.70 7.34
CA PHE A 26 22.03 0.70 6.75
C PHE A 26 22.39 0.41 5.30
N GLU A 27 21.89 -0.71 4.80
CA GLU A 27 22.01 -1.10 3.41
C GLU A 27 20.65 -1.54 2.87
N PHE A 28 20.47 -1.35 1.56
CA PHE A 28 19.42 -2.03 0.82
C PHE A 28 19.82 -3.47 0.51
N GLY A 29 18.88 -4.32 0.12
CA GLY A 29 19.15 -5.72 -0.26
C GLY A 29 19.98 -5.91 -1.54
N GLY A 30 20.67 -4.86 -2.01
CA GLY A 30 21.47 -4.83 -3.23
C GLY A 30 21.53 -3.43 -3.85
N THR A 31 22.24 -3.32 -4.96
CA THR A 31 22.16 -2.12 -5.82
C THR A 31 20.76 -1.99 -6.41
N PRO A 32 20.29 -0.76 -6.72
CA PRO A 32 18.99 -0.57 -7.38
C PRO A 32 18.82 -1.49 -8.59
N PRO A 33 17.62 -2.04 -8.83
CA PRO A 33 17.43 -3.03 -9.89
C PRO A 33 17.56 -2.40 -11.29
N ASN A 34 17.99 -3.22 -12.26
CA ASN A 34 17.88 -2.88 -13.68
C ASN A 34 16.42 -3.01 -14.13
N LEU A 35 15.95 -2.09 -14.97
CA LEU A 35 14.59 -2.14 -15.54
C LEU A 35 14.51 -3.11 -16.72
N THR A 36 14.48 -4.42 -16.44
CA THR A 36 14.37 -5.49 -17.44
C THR A 36 13.22 -6.46 -17.13
N GLY A 37 12.75 -7.19 -18.14
CA GLY A 37 11.68 -8.17 -17.98
C GLY A 37 10.38 -7.51 -17.47
N PRO A 38 9.76 -7.97 -16.37
CA PRO A 38 8.58 -7.32 -15.79
C PRO A 38 8.77 -5.85 -15.40
N LEU A 39 10.02 -5.41 -15.21
CA LEU A 39 10.39 -4.04 -14.88
C LEU A 39 10.69 -3.18 -16.12
N GLU A 40 10.65 -3.74 -17.33
CA GLU A 40 10.99 -3.02 -18.56
C GLU A 40 10.24 -1.68 -18.66
N LYS A 41 10.99 -0.66 -19.06
CA LYS A 41 10.50 0.72 -19.09
C LYS A 41 9.25 0.82 -19.95
N ASN A 42 8.16 1.35 -19.39
CA ASN A 42 6.92 1.58 -20.12
C ASN A 42 6.31 2.96 -19.79
N TYR A 43 5.21 3.31 -20.45
CA TYR A 43 4.58 4.63 -20.34
C TYR A 43 3.10 4.54 -19.94
N ALA A 44 2.68 3.42 -19.35
CA ALA A 44 1.26 3.16 -19.08
C ALA A 44 0.61 4.23 -18.19
N LEU A 45 1.32 4.76 -17.19
CA LEU A 45 0.80 5.79 -16.29
C LEU A 45 0.77 7.18 -16.91
N THR A 46 1.43 7.42 -18.05
CA THR A 46 1.30 8.69 -18.79
C THR A 46 -0.11 8.89 -19.36
N HIS A 47 -0.90 7.81 -19.46
CA HIS A 47 -2.30 7.84 -19.87
C HIS A 47 -3.27 8.04 -18.71
N ALA A 48 -2.78 8.23 -17.48
CA ALA A 48 -3.64 8.48 -16.33
C ALA A 48 -4.45 9.77 -16.49
N GLU A 49 -5.74 9.70 -16.20
CA GLU A 49 -6.59 10.87 -16.10
C GLU A 49 -6.57 11.44 -14.68
N ARG A 50 -6.72 12.77 -14.58
CA ARG A 50 -6.84 13.48 -13.30
C ARG A 50 -8.29 13.45 -12.84
N PHE A 51 -8.66 12.41 -12.11
CA PHE A 51 -9.99 12.24 -11.55
C PHE A 51 -10.20 13.20 -10.37
N LYS A 52 -11.34 13.92 -10.35
CA LYS A 52 -11.66 14.97 -9.35
C LYS A 52 -10.62 16.08 -9.28
N SER A 53 -10.15 16.54 -10.44
CA SER A 53 -9.11 17.55 -10.54
C SER A 53 -9.44 18.84 -9.79
N ASN A 54 -8.56 19.23 -8.87
CA ASN A 54 -8.66 20.43 -8.02
C ASN A 54 -9.83 20.42 -7.02
N GLU A 55 -10.49 19.28 -6.82
CA GLU A 55 -11.54 19.11 -5.80
C GLU A 55 -11.00 18.43 -4.53
N LEU A 56 -9.79 17.88 -4.59
CA LEU A 56 -9.15 17.09 -3.53
C LEU A 56 -7.82 17.72 -3.11
N LYS A 57 -7.27 17.23 -2.00
CA LYS A 57 -5.94 17.60 -1.53
C LYS A 57 -5.23 16.38 -0.94
N GLY A 58 -4.33 15.79 -1.71
CA GLY A 58 -3.56 14.60 -1.34
C GLY A 58 -4.44 13.40 -0.96
N PRO A 59 -5.29 12.87 -1.85
CA PRO A 59 -6.04 11.64 -1.61
C PRO A 59 -5.09 10.44 -1.50
N GLU A 60 -4.89 9.92 -0.29
CA GLU A 60 -3.76 9.03 0.01
C GLU A 60 -4.11 7.54 -0.12
N SER A 61 -5.19 7.10 0.54
CA SER A 61 -5.71 5.72 0.53
C SER A 61 -7.15 5.68 0.02
N PHE A 62 -7.59 4.53 -0.50
CA PHE A 62 -8.94 4.31 -1.00
C PHE A 62 -9.61 3.08 -0.38
N VAL A 63 -10.91 3.20 -0.20
CA VAL A 63 -11.76 2.05 0.16
C VAL A 63 -13.01 2.07 -0.70
N TYR A 64 -13.25 0.97 -1.42
CA TYR A 64 -14.52 0.72 -2.06
C TYR A 64 -15.50 0.00 -1.13
N TYR A 65 -16.72 0.54 -0.98
CA TYR A 65 -17.80 -0.13 -0.25
C TYR A 65 -19.17 0.24 -0.80
N LYS A 66 -19.96 -0.77 -1.20
CA LYS A 66 -21.35 -0.61 -1.69
C LYS A 66 -21.53 0.45 -2.78
N GLY A 67 -20.61 0.51 -3.74
CA GLY A 67 -20.68 1.48 -4.85
C GLY A 67 -20.09 2.85 -4.53
N HIS A 68 -19.54 3.02 -3.33
CA HIS A 68 -18.84 4.22 -2.90
C HIS A 68 -17.33 4.00 -2.83
N VAL A 69 -16.54 5.03 -3.09
CA VAL A 69 -15.07 5.11 -3.00
C VAL A 69 -14.76 6.22 -2.02
N TYR A 70 -14.21 5.86 -0.88
CA TYR A 70 -13.83 6.78 0.18
C TYR A 70 -12.33 7.05 0.15
N THR A 71 -11.92 8.27 0.47
CA THR A 71 -10.49 8.64 0.59
C THR A 71 -10.28 9.72 1.66
N GLY A 72 -9.07 9.73 2.22
CA GLY A 72 -8.61 10.70 3.20
C GLY A 72 -7.85 11.87 2.57
N LEU A 73 -8.06 13.09 3.07
CA LEU A 73 -7.46 14.31 2.55
C LEU A 73 -6.53 15.00 3.55
N SER A 74 -5.64 15.85 3.05
CA SER A 74 -4.63 16.52 3.87
C SER A 74 -5.16 17.61 4.81
N ASP A 75 -6.46 17.89 4.73
CA ASP A 75 -7.17 18.83 5.60
C ASP A 75 -7.97 18.12 6.71
N GLY A 76 -7.77 16.82 6.89
CA GLY A 76 -8.43 16.03 7.93
C GLY A 76 -9.81 15.54 7.55
N ARG A 77 -10.28 15.77 6.31
CA ARG A 77 -11.55 15.23 5.82
C ARG A 77 -11.38 13.80 5.32
N VAL A 78 -12.43 13.01 5.51
CA VAL A 78 -12.69 11.80 4.72
C VAL A 78 -13.87 12.07 3.82
N VAL A 79 -13.72 11.76 2.54
CA VAL A 79 -14.67 12.12 1.50
C VAL A 79 -15.07 10.90 0.67
N ASP A 80 -16.25 10.96 0.08
CA ASP A 80 -16.74 10.06 -0.96
C ASP A 80 -16.61 10.74 -2.34
N ILE A 81 -15.95 10.06 -3.28
CA ILE A 81 -15.60 10.57 -4.61
C ILE A 81 -16.35 9.87 -5.76
N SER A 82 -17.38 9.09 -5.45
CA SER A 82 -18.02 8.15 -6.41
C SER A 82 -18.98 8.82 -7.36
N ASP A 83 -19.71 9.81 -6.85
CA ASP A 83 -20.76 10.52 -7.57
C ASP A 83 -20.21 11.81 -8.20
N CYS A 84 -21.09 12.66 -8.73
CA CYS A 84 -20.75 14.03 -9.12
C CYS A 84 -20.31 14.84 -7.88
N GLY A 85 -19.19 15.56 -8.00
CA GLY A 85 -18.58 16.31 -6.89
C GLY A 85 -17.88 15.44 -5.85
N VAL A 86 -17.55 16.04 -4.71
CA VAL A 86 -16.90 15.38 -3.56
C VAL A 86 -17.77 15.60 -2.34
N LYS A 87 -18.19 14.50 -1.68
CA LYS A 87 -19.04 14.56 -0.48
C LYS A 87 -18.21 14.30 0.77
N THR A 88 -18.19 15.24 1.71
CA THR A 88 -17.59 15.00 3.03
C THR A 88 -18.41 13.99 3.80
N VAL A 89 -17.76 12.93 4.30
CA VAL A 89 -18.36 11.91 5.18
C VAL A 89 -18.14 12.30 6.64
N VAL A 90 -16.91 12.66 6.97
CA VAL A 90 -16.53 13.14 8.31
C VAL A 90 -15.37 14.13 8.19
N THR A 91 -15.26 15.01 9.17
CA THR A 91 -14.12 15.93 9.32
C THR A 91 -13.48 15.70 10.68
N MET A 92 -12.21 15.31 10.67
CA MET A 92 -11.42 15.13 11.89
C MET A 92 -10.85 16.45 12.41
N ALA A 93 -10.79 17.45 11.53
CA ALA A 93 -10.35 18.81 11.81
C ALA A 93 -11.34 19.56 12.70
N SER A 94 -10.81 20.28 13.69
CA SER A 94 -11.57 21.30 14.40
C SER A 94 -11.59 22.61 13.59
N PRO A 95 -12.60 23.50 13.75
CA PRO A 95 -12.72 24.71 12.92
C PRO A 95 -11.51 25.67 12.95
N LYS A 96 -10.66 25.58 13.98
CA LYS A 96 -9.48 26.44 14.17
C LYS A 96 -8.16 25.71 14.01
N CYS A 97 -8.16 24.45 13.58
CA CYS A 97 -6.93 23.70 13.45
C CYS A 97 -6.04 24.28 12.34
N THR A 98 -4.72 24.14 12.49
CA THR A 98 -3.76 24.51 11.46
C THR A 98 -2.77 23.36 11.22
N GLY A 99 -2.67 22.93 9.96
CA GLY A 99 -1.77 21.85 9.54
C GLY A 99 -2.18 20.45 10.00
N GLU A 100 -1.53 19.45 9.42
CA GLU A 100 -1.86 18.02 9.58
C GLU A 100 -1.81 17.55 11.04
N ALA A 101 -0.89 18.06 11.87
CA ALA A 101 -0.79 17.66 13.28
C ALA A 101 -2.04 18.01 14.09
N GLN A 102 -2.68 19.16 13.82
CA GLN A 102 -3.87 19.60 14.55
C GLN A 102 -5.16 19.23 13.82
N CYS A 103 -5.16 19.27 12.49
CA CYS A 103 -6.33 18.98 11.67
C CYS A 103 -6.57 17.48 11.50
N GLY A 104 -5.51 16.67 11.60
CA GLY A 104 -5.53 15.28 11.18
C GLY A 104 -5.08 15.14 9.73
N ARG A 105 -4.62 13.94 9.41
CA ARG A 105 -4.23 13.46 8.08
C ARG A 105 -4.59 11.98 8.03
N PRO A 106 -5.79 11.62 7.55
CA PRO A 106 -6.15 10.23 7.31
C PRO A 106 -5.25 9.70 6.18
N LEU A 107 -4.46 8.68 6.50
CA LEU A 107 -3.60 7.96 5.57
C LEU A 107 -4.28 6.62 5.27
N GLY A 108 -4.11 5.60 6.10
CA GLY A 108 -4.74 4.29 5.89
C GLY A 108 -6.25 4.23 6.12
N LEU A 109 -6.96 3.52 5.24
CA LEU A 109 -8.40 3.29 5.32
C LEU A 109 -8.75 1.82 5.09
N ARG A 110 -9.66 1.25 5.90
CA ARG A 110 -10.26 -0.08 5.65
C ARG A 110 -11.72 -0.15 6.09
N MET A 111 -12.53 -1.01 5.47
CA MET A 111 -13.82 -1.37 6.06
C MET A 111 -13.65 -2.50 7.07
N ASP A 112 -14.33 -2.39 8.21
CA ASP A 112 -14.57 -3.53 9.08
C ASP A 112 -15.67 -4.45 8.52
N SER A 113 -15.85 -5.61 9.14
CA SER A 113 -16.86 -6.60 8.75
C SER A 113 -18.31 -6.11 8.89
N ARG A 114 -18.54 -5.01 9.62
CA ARG A 114 -19.85 -4.38 9.79
C ARG A 114 -20.07 -3.22 8.81
N GLY A 115 -19.13 -2.95 7.92
CA GLY A 115 -19.21 -1.85 6.95
C GLY A 115 -18.97 -0.47 7.56
N ARG A 116 -18.25 -0.39 8.67
CA ARG A 116 -17.77 0.86 9.26
C ARG A 116 -16.33 1.07 8.80
N LEU A 117 -16.01 2.32 8.48
CA LEU A 117 -14.69 2.71 8.01
C LEU A 117 -13.74 2.85 9.21
N ILE A 118 -12.67 2.07 9.21
CA ILE A 118 -11.52 2.23 10.11
C ILE A 118 -10.53 3.16 9.43
N ILE A 119 -10.07 4.15 10.18
CA ILE A 119 -9.18 5.21 9.71
C ILE A 119 -7.93 5.22 10.57
N ALA A 120 -6.78 5.16 9.93
CA ALA A 120 -5.48 5.50 10.49
C ALA A 120 -5.17 6.97 10.18
N ASP A 121 -5.18 7.81 11.21
CA ASP A 121 -4.78 9.21 11.09
C ASP A 121 -3.37 9.40 11.61
N SER A 122 -2.54 10.08 10.82
CA SER A 122 -1.10 10.14 11.08
C SER A 122 -0.72 10.75 12.42
N ALA A 123 -1.55 11.67 12.92
CA ALA A 123 -1.28 12.42 14.13
C ALA A 123 -2.24 12.06 15.28
N LYS A 124 -3.50 11.75 14.98
CA LYS A 124 -4.56 11.68 15.99
C LYS A 124 -4.86 10.28 16.52
N GLY A 125 -4.61 9.22 15.75
CA GLY A 125 -4.87 7.85 16.20
C GLY A 125 -5.71 7.01 15.23
N ILE A 126 -6.43 6.04 15.80
CA ILE A 126 -7.31 5.12 15.05
C ILE A 126 -8.77 5.45 15.35
N PHE A 127 -9.55 5.60 14.28
CA PHE A 127 -10.95 5.98 14.35
C PHE A 127 -11.81 4.96 13.62
N ARG A 128 -13.09 4.92 14.01
CA ARG A 128 -14.12 4.14 13.37
C ARG A 128 -15.28 5.05 13.01
N VAL A 129 -15.74 4.97 11.76
CA VAL A 129 -16.75 5.86 11.21
C VAL A 129 -17.88 5.06 10.58
N ASN A 130 -19.11 5.41 10.95
CA ASN A 130 -20.28 4.99 10.19
C ASN A 130 -20.42 5.92 8.97
N VAL A 131 -20.11 5.41 7.78
CA VAL A 131 -20.11 6.21 6.54
C VAL A 131 -21.50 6.72 6.12
N THR A 132 -22.57 6.16 6.70
CA THR A 132 -23.95 6.61 6.42
C THR A 132 -24.35 7.78 7.31
N THR A 133 -24.03 7.71 8.61
CA THR A 133 -24.44 8.73 9.59
C THR A 133 -23.37 9.79 9.84
N GLY A 134 -22.12 9.54 9.46
CA GLY A 134 -20.96 10.38 9.79
C GLY A 134 -20.52 10.26 11.25
N GLN A 135 -21.13 9.37 12.05
CA GLN A 135 -20.74 9.16 13.44
C GLN A 135 -19.32 8.59 13.51
N MET A 136 -18.47 9.24 14.31
CA MET A 136 -17.08 8.86 14.51
C MET A 136 -16.81 8.48 15.97
N GLU A 137 -16.10 7.38 16.14
CA GLU A 137 -15.62 6.84 17.42
C GLU A 137 -14.08 6.81 17.38
N THR A 138 -13.44 7.27 18.46
CA THR A 138 -11.98 7.10 18.64
C THR A 138 -11.71 5.76 19.31
N LEU A 139 -10.96 4.89 18.65
CA LEU A 139 -10.56 3.58 19.19
C LEU A 139 -9.23 3.66 19.93
N TYR A 140 -8.30 4.44 19.39
CA TYR A 140 -6.99 4.69 19.97
C TYR A 140 -6.58 6.13 19.69
N SER A 141 -6.03 6.81 20.68
CA SER A 141 -5.45 8.15 20.52
C SER A 141 -3.92 8.05 20.55
N SER A 142 -3.25 8.73 19.62
CA SER A 142 -1.78 8.82 19.58
C SER A 142 -1.16 9.44 20.85
N ASP A 143 -1.98 10.14 21.64
CA ASP A 143 -1.55 10.68 22.94
C ASP A 143 -1.40 9.62 24.03
N VAL A 144 -1.98 8.44 23.84
CA VAL A 144 -1.86 7.34 24.79
C VAL A 144 -0.58 6.57 24.51
N PRO A 145 0.42 6.55 25.42
CA PRO A 145 1.65 5.81 25.20
C PRO A 145 1.39 4.29 25.28
N ILE A 146 2.04 3.54 24.38
CA ILE A 146 2.08 2.07 24.42
C ILE A 146 3.51 1.67 24.76
N ASN A 147 3.69 0.94 25.85
CA ASN A 147 5.00 0.60 26.41
C ASN A 147 5.91 1.84 26.56
N GLY A 148 5.34 2.94 27.07
CA GLY A 148 6.06 4.21 27.30
C GLY A 148 6.31 5.08 26.06
N LYS A 149 5.92 4.64 24.86
CA LYS A 149 6.14 5.38 23.60
C LYS A 149 4.83 5.77 22.93
N ARG A 150 4.64 7.06 22.65
CA ARG A 150 3.52 7.58 21.84
C ARG A 150 3.74 7.30 20.36
N CYS A 151 2.66 7.16 19.60
CA CYS A 151 2.76 7.13 18.14
C CYS A 151 3.01 8.54 17.60
N LYS A 152 3.94 8.67 16.66
CA LYS A 152 4.25 9.97 16.03
C LYS A 152 3.82 10.02 14.56
N PHE A 153 3.75 8.86 13.92
CA PHE A 153 3.43 8.76 12.50
C PHE A 153 2.68 7.46 12.23
N ILE A 154 1.39 7.44 12.55
CA ILE A 154 0.53 6.32 12.17
C ILE A 154 0.33 6.35 10.64
N ASN A 155 0.30 5.20 9.98
CA ASN A 155 0.23 5.17 8.52
C ASN A 155 -0.91 4.31 7.98
N ASP A 156 -0.73 3.00 7.85
CA ASP A 156 -1.76 2.11 7.31
C ASP A 156 -2.43 1.24 8.39
N VAL A 157 -3.59 0.68 8.05
CA VAL A 157 -4.42 -0.14 8.93
C VAL A 157 -5.00 -1.33 8.18
N VAL A 158 -5.16 -2.45 8.87
CA VAL A 158 -5.92 -3.63 8.42
C VAL A 158 -6.84 -4.13 9.54
N VAL A 159 -7.93 -4.78 9.15
CA VAL A 159 -8.90 -5.37 10.09
C VAL A 159 -8.93 -6.87 9.84
N ALA A 160 -8.51 -7.65 10.85
CA ALA A 160 -8.57 -9.11 10.81
C ALA A 160 -10.02 -9.59 10.87
N ARG A 161 -10.25 -10.84 10.45
CA ARG A 161 -11.57 -11.51 10.47
C ARG A 161 -12.20 -11.56 11.85
N ASP A 162 -11.39 -11.67 12.89
CA ASP A 162 -11.84 -11.68 14.29
C ASP A 162 -12.18 -10.28 14.83
N GLY A 163 -11.98 -9.23 14.02
CA GLY A 163 -12.20 -7.83 14.36
C GLY A 163 -10.98 -7.12 14.96
N THR A 164 -9.85 -7.81 15.14
CA THR A 164 -8.61 -7.16 15.59
C THR A 164 -8.13 -6.16 14.55
N ILE A 165 -7.80 -4.95 14.99
CA ILE A 165 -7.32 -3.88 14.11
C ILE A 165 -5.80 -3.79 14.26
N LEU A 166 -5.05 -4.04 13.18
CA LEU A 166 -3.61 -3.88 13.17
C LEU A 166 -3.24 -2.63 12.39
N PHE A 167 -2.28 -1.86 12.89
CA PHE A 167 -1.86 -0.61 12.27
C PHE A 167 -0.38 -0.33 12.49
N THR A 168 0.21 0.47 11.60
CA THR A 168 1.61 0.87 11.69
C THR A 168 1.78 2.18 12.44
N ASP A 169 2.88 2.29 13.17
CA ASP A 169 3.51 3.54 13.59
C ASP A 169 4.86 3.60 12.88
N SER A 170 4.96 4.39 11.81
CA SER A 170 6.10 4.43 10.89
C SER A 170 7.39 4.94 11.52
N SER A 171 7.29 5.81 12.54
CA SER A 171 8.45 6.32 13.29
C SER A 171 8.03 6.65 14.72
N ALA A 172 8.89 6.32 15.68
CA ALA A 172 8.71 6.73 17.07
C ALA A 172 9.23 8.16 17.33
N LYS A 173 9.95 8.77 16.37
CA LYS A 173 10.65 10.05 16.52
C LYS A 173 10.02 11.15 15.67
N TRP A 174 9.85 10.90 14.38
CA TRP A 174 9.44 11.91 13.39
C TRP A 174 7.97 11.80 13.03
N THR A 175 7.35 12.94 12.70
CA THR A 175 5.98 13.00 12.20
C THR A 175 5.91 12.79 10.69
N ARG A 176 4.68 12.70 10.15
CA ARG A 176 4.44 12.64 8.70
C ARG A 176 5.10 13.78 7.94
N LYS A 177 5.05 15.02 8.46
CA LYS A 177 5.68 16.17 7.79
C LYS A 177 7.20 16.09 7.71
N GLU A 178 7.79 15.29 8.59
CA GLU A 178 9.22 15.08 8.74
C GLU A 178 9.66 13.74 8.16
N PHE A 179 8.84 13.10 7.31
CA PHE A 179 9.06 11.74 6.80
C PHE A 179 10.44 11.55 6.15
N LEU A 180 10.99 12.59 5.51
CA LEU A 180 12.31 12.50 4.89
C LEU A 180 13.41 12.27 5.94
N TYR A 181 13.26 12.79 7.17
CA TYR A 181 14.20 12.50 8.25
C TYR A 181 14.13 11.05 8.71
N VAL A 182 12.97 10.38 8.57
CA VAL A 182 12.89 8.93 8.79
C VAL A 182 13.77 8.17 7.80
N ILE A 183 13.73 8.57 6.52
CA ILE A 183 14.56 8.00 5.45
C ILE A 183 16.04 8.31 5.70
N LEU A 184 16.35 9.58 5.97
CA LEU A 184 17.73 10.05 6.14
C LEU A 184 18.37 9.57 7.44
N GLU A 185 17.62 9.29 8.49
CA GLU A 185 18.17 8.59 9.66
C GLU A 185 18.34 7.10 9.38
N GLY A 186 17.34 6.49 8.74
CA GLY A 186 17.34 5.08 8.44
C GLY A 186 17.23 4.20 9.69
N GLU A 187 16.95 4.75 10.86
CA GLU A 187 16.75 3.99 12.10
C GLU A 187 15.41 3.23 12.06
N ALA A 188 15.44 1.94 12.35
CA ALA A 188 14.24 1.10 12.38
C ALA A 188 13.51 1.28 13.72
N THR A 189 12.77 2.38 13.87
CA THR A 189 12.00 2.67 15.10
C THR A 189 10.51 2.36 14.99
N GLY A 190 10.06 1.95 13.80
CA GLY A 190 8.66 1.71 13.51
C GLY A 190 8.11 0.46 14.18
N ARG A 191 6.79 0.42 14.33
CA ARG A 191 6.06 -0.63 15.07
C ARG A 191 4.82 -1.10 14.31
N LEU A 192 4.49 -2.37 14.50
CA LEU A 192 3.17 -2.92 14.23
C LEU A 192 2.41 -3.03 15.55
N LEU A 193 1.23 -2.42 15.61
CA LEU A 193 0.39 -2.37 16.78
C LEU A 193 -0.93 -3.10 16.51
N ALA A 194 -1.54 -3.68 17.55
CA ALA A 194 -2.86 -4.31 17.46
C ALA A 194 -3.80 -3.77 18.53
N TYR A 195 -5.00 -3.37 18.10
CA TYR A 195 -6.11 -2.94 18.95
C TYR A 195 -7.24 -3.97 18.94
N SER A 196 -7.84 -4.21 20.10
CA SER A 196 -9.01 -5.08 20.24
C SER A 196 -10.16 -4.36 20.96
N ASP A 197 -11.34 -4.36 20.35
CA ASP A 197 -12.58 -3.87 20.98
C ASP A 197 -12.88 -4.61 22.29
N LYS A 198 -12.56 -5.92 22.36
CA LYS A 198 -12.92 -6.79 23.49
C LYS A 198 -12.24 -6.37 24.78
N SER A 199 -10.97 -5.98 24.69
CA SER A 199 -10.16 -5.58 25.83
C SER A 199 -10.01 -4.07 25.94
N ASN A 200 -10.39 -3.32 24.90
CA ASN A 200 -10.10 -1.90 24.71
C ASN A 200 -8.62 -1.58 24.97
N LYS A 201 -7.73 -2.45 24.46
CA LYS A 201 -6.27 -2.33 24.64
C LYS A 201 -5.57 -2.35 23.29
N THR A 202 -4.50 -1.58 23.22
CA THR A 202 -3.52 -1.63 22.14
C THR A 202 -2.22 -2.26 22.66
N ILE A 203 -1.66 -3.19 21.90
CA ILE A 203 -0.38 -3.84 22.20
C ILE A 203 0.60 -3.67 21.03
N VAL A 204 1.90 -3.82 21.32
CA VAL A 204 2.93 -3.96 20.29
C VAL A 204 2.99 -5.41 19.83
N VAL A 205 2.83 -5.64 18.53
CA VAL A 205 2.97 -6.96 17.89
C VAL A 205 4.39 -7.16 17.40
N LEU A 206 4.94 -6.16 16.73
CA LEU A 206 6.34 -6.09 16.29
C LEU A 206 6.88 -4.70 16.53
N ASP A 207 8.17 -4.61 16.79
CA ASP A 207 8.95 -3.39 16.78
C ASP A 207 10.14 -3.52 15.83
N ASN A 208 10.98 -2.49 15.78
CA ASN A 208 12.19 -2.45 14.98
C ASN A 208 11.96 -2.60 13.46
N LEU A 209 10.85 -2.04 12.97
CA LEU A 209 10.52 -1.98 11.54
C LEU A 209 11.06 -0.68 10.93
N ALA A 210 11.64 -0.79 9.74
CA ALA A 210 12.22 0.34 9.02
C ALA A 210 11.16 1.07 8.18
N PHE A 211 10.52 2.06 8.81
CA PHE A 211 9.44 2.85 8.20
C PHE A 211 8.32 1.93 7.66
N PRO A 212 7.62 1.18 8.54
CA PRO A 212 6.48 0.37 8.14
C PRO A 212 5.35 1.28 7.65
N ASN A 213 5.01 1.14 6.37
CA ASN A 213 4.12 2.07 5.68
C ASN A 213 2.77 1.41 5.41
N GLY A 214 2.70 0.57 4.38
CA GLY A 214 1.51 -0.23 4.01
C GLY A 214 1.37 -1.58 4.70
N LEU A 215 0.11 -2.02 4.86
CA LEU A 215 -0.30 -3.31 5.38
C LEU A 215 -1.29 -4.02 4.44
N GLU A 216 -1.15 -5.32 4.24
CA GLU A 216 -2.17 -6.12 3.54
C GLU A 216 -2.18 -7.57 4.00
N PHE A 217 -3.37 -8.13 4.22
CA PHE A 217 -3.48 -9.53 4.59
C PHE A 217 -3.30 -10.44 3.37
N GLY A 218 -2.62 -11.56 3.61
CA GLY A 218 -2.69 -12.71 2.74
C GLY A 218 -4.08 -13.38 2.78
N PRO A 219 -4.32 -14.35 1.90
CA PRO A 219 -5.55 -15.13 1.92
C PRO A 219 -5.83 -15.70 3.31
N GLN A 220 -7.09 -15.59 3.75
CA GLN A 220 -7.57 -16.11 5.03
C GLN A 220 -6.84 -15.58 6.28
N ASP A 221 -6.20 -14.43 6.18
CA ASP A 221 -5.44 -13.79 7.27
C ASP A 221 -4.25 -14.66 7.74
N GLU A 222 -3.79 -15.59 6.90
CA GLU A 222 -2.71 -16.52 7.24
C GLU A 222 -1.35 -15.85 7.40
N PHE A 223 -1.19 -14.66 6.81
CA PHE A 223 -0.01 -13.82 6.96
C PHE A 223 -0.38 -12.36 6.74
N LEU A 224 0.48 -11.46 7.21
CA LEU A 224 0.39 -10.02 6.97
C LEU A 224 1.63 -9.56 6.21
N LEU A 225 1.42 -8.83 5.12
CA LEU A 225 2.47 -8.13 4.40
C LEU A 225 2.65 -6.72 4.98
N ILE A 226 3.92 -6.30 5.09
CA ILE A 226 4.30 -5.00 5.64
C ILE A 226 5.32 -4.36 4.70
N SER A 227 5.01 -3.20 4.13
CA SER A 227 5.99 -2.39 3.37
C SER A 227 6.97 -1.74 4.32
N GLU A 228 8.26 -2.04 4.20
CA GLU A 228 9.33 -1.28 4.86
C GLU A 228 9.91 -0.27 3.87
N THR A 229 9.35 0.95 3.84
CA THR A 229 9.77 2.02 2.91
C THR A 229 11.27 2.28 3.06
N GLY A 230 11.77 2.34 4.30
CA GLY A 230 13.19 2.64 4.58
C GLY A 230 14.17 1.54 4.15
N ARG A 231 13.67 0.37 3.71
CA ARG A 231 14.51 -0.75 3.24
C ARG A 231 14.13 -1.24 1.85
N ALA A 232 13.27 -0.51 1.14
CA ALA A 232 12.81 -0.87 -0.21
C ALA A 232 12.38 -2.35 -0.31
N ARG A 233 11.64 -2.86 0.67
CA ARG A 233 11.26 -4.28 0.76
C ARG A 233 9.89 -4.47 1.38
N ILE A 234 9.36 -5.68 1.22
CA ILE A 234 8.13 -6.13 1.88
C ILE A 234 8.47 -7.30 2.78
N ARG A 235 7.99 -7.23 4.02
CA ARG A 235 8.08 -8.33 4.99
C ARG A 235 6.78 -9.10 5.05
N LYS A 236 6.89 -10.38 5.37
CA LYS A 236 5.77 -11.29 5.61
C LYS A 236 5.81 -11.77 7.05
N LEU A 237 4.83 -11.35 7.83
CA LEU A 237 4.58 -11.83 9.18
C LEU A 237 3.64 -13.02 9.10
N ASN A 238 4.09 -14.19 9.54
CA ASN A 238 3.23 -15.37 9.57
C ASN A 238 2.22 -15.30 10.72
N LEU A 239 0.95 -15.50 10.40
CA LEU A 239 -0.18 -15.49 11.32
C LEU A 239 -0.91 -16.85 11.34
N LYS A 240 -0.25 -17.94 10.92
CA LYS A 240 -0.75 -19.29 11.19
C LYS A 240 -0.37 -19.72 12.61
N PRO A 241 -1.31 -20.22 13.42
CA PRO A 241 -0.98 -20.82 14.70
C PRO A 241 0.04 -21.95 14.53
N GLY A 242 1.04 -22.00 15.40
CA GLY A 242 2.10 -23.01 15.36
C GLY A 242 3.49 -22.42 15.61
N LYS A 243 4.53 -23.21 15.29
CA LYS A 243 5.93 -22.85 15.59
C LYS A 243 6.42 -21.58 14.89
N SER A 244 5.87 -21.26 13.73
CA SER A 244 6.23 -20.09 12.93
C SER A 244 5.28 -18.91 13.15
N TRP A 245 4.37 -18.96 14.14
CA TRP A 245 3.52 -17.82 14.50
C TRP A 245 4.39 -16.61 14.84
N LEU A 246 4.04 -15.44 14.27
CA LEU A 246 4.78 -14.18 14.34
C LEU A 246 6.22 -14.23 13.79
N GLN A 247 6.58 -15.26 13.03
CA GLN A 247 7.84 -15.27 12.31
C GLN A 247 7.82 -14.23 11.18
N LEU A 248 8.78 -13.31 11.19
CA LEU A 248 8.92 -12.26 10.19
C LEU A 248 9.97 -12.65 9.14
N THR A 249 9.53 -12.87 7.91
CA THR A 249 10.38 -13.24 6.76
C THR A 249 10.39 -12.14 5.70
N THR A 250 11.30 -12.19 4.75
CA THR A 250 11.29 -11.31 3.58
C THR A 250 10.36 -11.89 2.51
N PHE A 251 9.47 -11.06 1.99
CA PHE A 251 8.55 -11.44 0.92
C PHE A 251 9.06 -11.00 -0.45
N ALA A 252 9.46 -9.74 -0.55
CA ALA A 252 10.11 -9.16 -1.72
C ALA A 252 11.20 -8.21 -1.21
N ASP A 253 12.38 -8.25 -1.82
CA ASP A 253 13.52 -7.43 -1.41
C ASP A 253 14.03 -6.59 -2.58
N ASN A 254 14.81 -5.55 -2.25
CA ASN A 254 15.44 -4.64 -3.19
C ASN A 254 14.51 -4.18 -4.34
N LEU A 255 13.35 -3.67 -3.96
CA LEU A 255 12.30 -3.24 -4.87
C LEU A 255 12.76 -2.05 -5.75
N PRO A 256 12.16 -1.87 -6.95
CA PRO A 256 12.47 -0.79 -7.88
C PRO A 256 11.91 0.58 -7.43
N GLY A 257 11.73 0.74 -6.13
CA GLY A 257 11.23 1.93 -5.49
C GLY A 257 11.09 1.75 -3.99
N LEU A 258 10.78 2.86 -3.30
CA LEU A 258 10.44 2.85 -1.89
C LEU A 258 8.94 2.51 -1.75
N PRO A 259 8.59 1.30 -1.25
CA PRO A 259 7.21 0.83 -1.24
C PRO A 259 6.39 1.65 -0.25
N ASP A 260 5.16 1.95 -0.67
CA ASP A 260 4.15 2.64 0.12
C ASP A 260 3.01 1.66 0.48
N ASN A 261 1.74 1.97 0.23
CA ASN A 261 0.65 1.04 0.47
C ASN A 261 0.69 -0.21 -0.43
N ILE A 262 0.28 -1.35 0.15
CA ILE A 262 0.07 -2.64 -0.54
C ILE A 262 -1.42 -2.92 -0.57
N ARG A 263 -1.99 -3.27 -1.72
CA ARG A 263 -3.41 -3.64 -1.83
C ARG A 263 -3.57 -4.92 -2.64
N ALA A 264 -4.42 -5.82 -2.16
CA ALA A 264 -4.79 -7.01 -2.94
C ALA A 264 -5.53 -6.61 -4.23
N SER A 265 -5.17 -7.22 -5.36
CA SER A 265 -5.81 -6.95 -6.66
C SER A 265 -7.17 -7.65 -6.82
N GLY A 266 -7.50 -8.59 -5.93
CA GLY A 266 -8.62 -9.53 -6.10
C GLY A 266 -8.32 -10.74 -6.99
N ARG A 267 -7.11 -10.85 -7.55
CA ARG A 267 -6.65 -11.99 -8.37
C ARG A 267 -5.50 -12.79 -7.73
N ASN A 268 -5.44 -12.82 -6.40
CA ASN A 268 -4.31 -13.40 -5.65
C ASN A 268 -2.96 -12.74 -6.02
N THR A 269 -2.96 -11.45 -6.33
CA THR A 269 -1.76 -10.65 -6.52
C THR A 269 -1.88 -9.38 -5.68
N PHE A 270 -0.78 -8.66 -5.52
CA PHE A 270 -0.69 -7.46 -4.68
C PHE A 270 -0.15 -6.30 -5.49
N TRP A 271 -0.91 -5.22 -5.57
CA TRP A 271 -0.41 -3.94 -6.05
C TRP A 271 0.40 -3.26 -4.96
N VAL A 272 1.58 -2.76 -5.30
CA VAL A 272 2.45 -2.02 -4.38
C VAL A 272 2.80 -0.69 -5.03
N ALA A 273 2.41 0.39 -4.36
CA ALA A 273 2.71 1.74 -4.77
C ALA A 273 4.18 2.09 -4.47
N MET A 274 4.83 2.84 -5.36
CA MET A 274 6.18 3.36 -5.13
C MET A 274 6.11 4.88 -4.90
N SER A 275 6.50 5.29 -3.70
CA SER A 275 6.59 6.71 -3.32
C SER A 275 7.76 7.42 -4.00
N GLN A 276 8.81 6.66 -4.34
CA GLN A 276 9.96 7.07 -5.13
C GLN A 276 10.48 5.86 -5.90
N ALA A 277 10.70 5.98 -7.21
CA ALA A 277 11.32 4.90 -7.99
C ALA A 277 12.82 4.76 -7.69
N ARG A 278 13.36 3.56 -7.93
CA ARG A 278 14.78 3.20 -7.79
C ARG A 278 15.18 2.31 -8.95
N HIS A 279 16.21 2.71 -9.70
CA HIS A 279 16.86 1.84 -10.67
C HIS A 279 18.27 2.31 -10.96
N THR A 280 19.10 1.43 -11.53
CA THR A 280 20.54 1.70 -11.79
C THR A 280 20.82 2.98 -12.57
N ASN A 281 19.93 3.37 -13.48
CA ASN A 281 20.07 4.58 -14.31
C ASN A 281 19.45 5.85 -13.68
N MET A 282 19.14 5.85 -12.38
CA MET A 282 18.52 6.98 -11.68
C MET A 282 19.46 7.47 -10.58
N THR A 283 19.66 8.79 -10.51
CA THR A 283 20.38 9.39 -9.38
C THR A 283 19.45 9.42 -8.16
N SER A 284 19.91 8.85 -7.06
CA SER A 284 19.12 8.74 -5.82
C SER A 284 20.04 8.92 -4.63
N MET A 285 19.89 10.05 -3.94
CA MET A 285 20.66 10.32 -2.71
C MET A 285 20.43 9.25 -1.64
N VAL A 286 19.24 8.66 -1.62
CA VAL A 286 18.89 7.60 -0.68
C VAL A 286 19.71 6.35 -0.96
N ASP A 287 19.92 6.01 -2.23
CA ASP A 287 20.73 4.86 -2.64
C ASP A 287 22.24 5.14 -2.52
N GLU A 288 22.70 6.29 -2.97
CA GLU A 288 24.12 6.68 -2.96
C GLU A 288 24.68 6.83 -1.55
N TYR A 289 23.87 7.34 -0.62
CA TYR A 289 24.29 7.61 0.77
C TYR A 289 23.68 6.64 1.79
N ALA A 290 23.08 5.53 1.36
CA ALA A 290 22.47 4.53 2.25
C ALA A 290 23.45 4.11 3.38
N SER A 291 24.65 3.67 2.98
CA SER A 291 25.71 3.23 3.89
C SER A 291 26.61 4.35 4.42
N GLN A 292 26.27 5.62 4.15
CA GLN A 292 27.08 6.80 4.52
C GLN A 292 26.30 7.74 5.47
N PRO A 293 26.18 7.40 6.77
CA PRO A 293 25.48 8.22 7.77
C PRO A 293 25.88 9.70 7.78
N GLN A 294 27.18 9.99 7.71
CA GLN A 294 27.73 11.35 7.73
C GLN A 294 27.29 12.17 6.52
N MET A 295 27.18 11.55 5.34
CA MET A 295 26.69 12.22 4.13
C MET A 295 25.21 12.54 4.24
N ARG A 296 24.40 11.63 4.80
CA ARG A 296 22.97 11.89 5.05
C ARG A 296 22.76 13.02 6.07
N GLU A 297 23.58 13.06 7.13
CA GLU A 297 23.58 14.16 8.10
C GLU A 297 23.94 15.50 7.44
N MET A 298 24.97 15.52 6.60
CA MET A 298 25.38 16.71 5.86
C MET A 298 24.27 17.20 4.93
N VAL A 299 23.64 16.30 4.16
CA VAL A 299 22.51 16.64 3.27
C VAL A 299 21.36 17.25 4.07
N ALA A 300 20.98 16.64 5.20
CA ALA A 300 19.91 17.15 6.06
C ALA A 300 20.23 18.51 6.69
N THR A 301 21.51 18.78 6.97
CA THR A 301 21.98 20.03 7.57
C THR A 301 22.05 21.17 6.55
N LEU A 302 22.46 20.86 5.32
CA LEU A 302 22.70 21.85 4.27
C LEU A 302 21.47 22.16 3.41
N SER A 303 20.47 21.27 3.38
CA SER A 303 19.29 21.40 2.51
C SER A 303 17.99 21.27 3.29
N THR A 304 16.97 22.03 2.88
CA THR A 304 15.60 21.82 3.39
C THR A 304 14.99 20.58 2.76
N MET A 305 13.96 20.01 3.42
CA MET A 305 13.20 18.89 2.84
C MET A 305 12.63 19.22 1.46
N GLU A 306 12.16 20.45 1.26
CA GLU A 306 11.60 20.90 -0.01
C GLU A 306 12.66 20.90 -1.12
N GLN A 307 13.87 21.39 -0.84
CA GLN A 307 14.99 21.38 -1.80
C GLN A 307 15.37 19.94 -2.18
N ILE A 308 15.46 19.05 -1.21
CA ILE A 308 15.78 17.62 -1.46
C ILE A 308 14.71 16.97 -2.36
N LEU A 309 13.44 17.24 -2.09
CA LEU A 309 12.33 16.71 -2.90
C LEU A 309 12.32 17.31 -4.32
N GLN A 310 12.66 18.58 -4.48
CA GLN A 310 12.75 19.23 -5.80
C GLN A 310 13.92 18.70 -6.65
N MET A 311 15.02 18.29 -6.02
CA MET A 311 16.17 17.69 -6.70
C MET A 311 15.95 16.23 -7.07
N SER A 312 14.96 15.57 -6.47
CA SER A 312 14.65 14.17 -6.76
C SER A 312 14.01 14.02 -8.14
N GLU A 313 14.52 13.09 -8.94
CA GLU A 313 13.93 12.77 -10.23
C GLU A 313 12.49 12.27 -10.05
N LYS A 314 11.55 12.83 -10.83
CA LYS A 314 10.14 12.41 -10.80
C LYS A 314 9.95 11.18 -11.66
N TYR A 315 9.38 10.14 -11.08
CA TYR A 315 9.13 8.89 -11.78
C TYR A 315 7.97 8.14 -11.11
N GLY A 316 6.83 8.06 -11.80
CA GLY A 316 5.69 7.30 -11.32
C GLY A 316 5.91 5.80 -11.52
N MET A 317 5.74 4.99 -10.49
CA MET A 317 5.81 3.53 -10.59
C MET A 317 4.81 2.85 -9.66
N VAL A 318 4.18 1.80 -10.15
CA VAL A 318 3.44 0.81 -9.36
C VAL A 318 3.81 -0.58 -9.87
N ILE A 319 3.96 -1.53 -8.95
CA ILE A 319 4.30 -2.93 -9.28
C ILE A 319 3.18 -3.86 -8.83
N GLU A 320 3.02 -4.98 -9.55
CA GLU A 320 2.16 -6.10 -9.16
C GLU A 320 3.04 -7.28 -8.74
N LEU A 321 2.82 -7.81 -7.55
CA LEU A 321 3.48 -8.98 -7.01
C LEU A 321 2.55 -10.18 -7.03
N ASP A 322 3.08 -11.37 -7.35
CA ASP A 322 2.36 -12.61 -7.10
C ASP A 322 2.41 -13.04 -5.61
N THR A 323 1.77 -14.15 -5.26
CA THR A 323 1.75 -14.67 -3.88
C THR A 323 3.10 -15.16 -3.35
N SER A 324 4.13 -15.23 -4.20
CA SER A 324 5.51 -15.57 -3.82
C SER A 324 6.39 -14.33 -3.61
N GLY A 325 5.88 -13.13 -3.95
CA GLY A 325 6.63 -11.88 -3.87
C GLY A 325 7.41 -11.54 -5.13
N LYS A 326 7.20 -12.28 -6.22
CA LYS A 326 7.82 -11.99 -7.51
C LYS A 326 7.06 -10.87 -8.22
N ILE A 327 7.80 -9.93 -8.80
CA ILE A 327 7.25 -8.88 -9.66
C ILE A 327 6.81 -9.50 -10.98
N ILE A 328 5.52 -9.36 -11.31
CA ILE A 328 4.93 -9.90 -12.55
C ILE A 328 4.50 -8.82 -13.53
N ARG A 329 4.32 -7.58 -13.06
CA ARG A 329 3.89 -6.45 -13.89
C ARG A 329 4.33 -5.14 -13.25
N THR A 330 4.61 -4.14 -14.09
CA THR A 330 4.79 -2.75 -13.65
C THR A 330 4.05 -1.79 -14.56
N LEU A 331 3.54 -0.70 -14.00
CA LEU A 331 3.04 0.45 -14.76
C LEU A 331 3.86 1.68 -14.36
N GLN A 332 4.29 2.44 -15.37
CA GLN A 332 5.26 3.51 -15.16
C GLN A 332 4.86 4.82 -15.85
N ASP A 333 5.27 5.94 -15.26
CA ASP A 333 5.37 7.27 -15.89
C ASP A 333 6.82 7.76 -15.69
N PRO A 334 7.73 7.42 -16.62
CA PRO A 334 9.12 7.84 -16.54
C PRO A 334 9.34 9.35 -16.72
N THR A 335 8.30 10.09 -17.09
CA THR A 335 8.37 11.56 -17.20
C THR A 335 7.98 12.25 -15.89
N GLY A 336 7.27 11.54 -15.01
CA GLY A 336 6.73 12.09 -13.77
C GLY A 336 5.71 13.21 -13.95
N GLN A 337 5.21 13.46 -15.16
CA GLN A 337 4.34 14.61 -15.45
C GLN A 337 2.87 14.37 -15.08
N LYS A 338 2.40 13.13 -15.22
CA LYS A 338 1.02 12.74 -14.88
C LYS A 338 0.99 12.06 -13.53
N VAL A 339 1.97 11.20 -13.27
CA VAL A 339 2.14 10.49 -12.01
C VAL A 339 3.60 10.60 -11.62
N ALA A 340 3.91 11.39 -10.59
CA ALA A 340 5.28 11.60 -10.11
C ALA A 340 5.68 10.62 -9.00
N ALA A 341 4.70 10.21 -8.19
CA ALA A 341 4.81 9.30 -7.06
C ALA A 341 3.42 8.68 -6.82
N VAL A 342 3.38 7.52 -6.15
CA VAL A 342 2.13 6.81 -5.85
C VAL A 342 2.13 6.43 -4.37
N SER A 343 1.06 6.79 -3.64
CA SER A 343 0.89 6.36 -2.24
C SER A 343 0.09 5.07 -2.10
N GLU A 344 -0.86 4.83 -3.00
CA GLU A 344 -1.67 3.61 -3.04
C GLU A 344 -2.10 3.30 -4.48
N ALA A 345 -2.32 2.02 -4.78
CA ALA A 345 -2.95 1.57 -6.01
C ALA A 345 -4.12 0.62 -5.71
N MET A 346 -5.35 1.13 -5.83
CA MET A 346 -6.58 0.34 -5.66
C MET A 346 -7.15 -0.03 -7.02
N GLU A 347 -7.24 -1.32 -7.31
CA GLU A 347 -7.87 -1.81 -8.52
C GLU A 347 -9.38 -1.91 -8.37
N ARG A 348 -10.13 -1.27 -9.28
CA ARG A 348 -11.59 -1.34 -9.30
C ARG A 348 -12.18 -1.03 -10.67
N ASP A 349 -13.17 -1.83 -11.06
CA ASP A 349 -14.00 -1.62 -12.27
C ASP A 349 -13.18 -1.38 -13.55
N GLY A 350 -12.09 -2.13 -13.74
CA GLY A 350 -11.21 -2.03 -14.90
C GLY A 350 -10.19 -0.88 -14.85
N TYR A 351 -10.15 -0.14 -13.74
CA TYR A 351 -9.22 0.95 -13.50
C TYR A 351 -8.33 0.67 -12.30
N LEU A 352 -7.15 1.30 -12.30
CA LEU A 352 -6.30 1.46 -11.15
C LEU A 352 -6.41 2.92 -10.66
N TYR A 353 -6.89 3.09 -9.44
CA TYR A 353 -6.95 4.38 -8.74
C TYR A 353 -5.64 4.55 -7.98
N LEU A 354 -4.92 5.62 -8.30
CA LEU A 354 -3.60 5.92 -7.77
C LEU A 354 -3.67 7.11 -6.83
N GLY A 355 -3.25 6.86 -5.61
CA GLY A 355 -3.22 7.82 -4.52
C GLY A 355 -1.99 8.70 -4.61
N SER A 356 -2.09 9.85 -3.97
CA SER A 356 -0.96 10.73 -3.76
C SER A 356 -1.11 11.47 -2.43
N PHE A 357 0.01 11.67 -1.75
CA PHE A 357 0.04 12.47 -0.52
C PHE A 357 -0.01 13.99 -0.78
N ASP A 358 0.13 14.47 -2.02
CA ASP A 358 0.25 15.90 -2.35
C ASP A 358 -0.64 16.39 -3.52
N GLN A 359 -1.01 15.53 -4.47
CA GLN A 359 -1.73 15.95 -5.67
C GLN A 359 -3.17 16.38 -5.36
N PRO A 360 -3.71 17.39 -6.05
CA PRO A 360 -5.08 17.83 -5.86
C PRO A 360 -6.10 17.00 -6.67
N TYR A 361 -5.80 15.73 -6.94
CA TYR A 361 -6.58 14.81 -7.75
C TYR A 361 -6.21 13.36 -7.46
N VAL A 362 -7.07 12.43 -7.89
CA VAL A 362 -6.73 11.00 -7.99
C VAL A 362 -6.26 10.71 -9.40
N SER A 363 -5.15 10.02 -9.56
CA SER A 363 -4.73 9.54 -10.88
C SER A 363 -5.46 8.24 -11.19
N ARG A 364 -6.17 8.15 -12.31
CA ARG A 364 -6.90 6.94 -12.70
C ARG A 364 -6.43 6.43 -14.06
N VAL A 365 -6.01 5.18 -14.14
CA VAL A 365 -5.52 4.56 -15.38
C VAL A 365 -6.32 3.30 -15.70
N ALA A 366 -6.67 3.11 -16.98
CA ALA A 366 -7.35 1.89 -17.42
C ALA A 366 -6.35 0.73 -17.45
N LEU A 367 -6.76 -0.45 -16.96
CA LEU A 367 -5.90 -1.64 -16.93
C LEU A 367 -5.94 -2.46 -18.22
N SER A 368 -6.91 -2.19 -19.09
CA SER A 368 -7.10 -2.83 -20.39
C SER A 368 -7.58 -1.82 -21.43
N ASP A 369 -7.17 -2.01 -22.68
CA ASP A 369 -7.72 -1.30 -23.83
C ASP A 369 -9.12 -1.80 -24.23
N LYS A 370 -9.58 -2.91 -23.61
CA LYS A 370 -10.95 -3.39 -23.80
C LYS A 370 -11.93 -2.42 -23.15
N PHE A 371 -13.03 -2.18 -23.84
CA PHE A 371 -14.10 -1.33 -23.31
C PHE A 371 -14.83 -2.05 -22.17
N GLU A 372 -14.49 -1.70 -20.94
CA GLU A 372 -15.15 -2.19 -19.73
C GLU A 372 -16.42 -1.37 -19.44
N VAL A 373 -17.58 -2.00 -19.64
CA VAL A 373 -18.88 -1.33 -19.49
C VAL A 373 -19.06 -0.74 -18.08
N ASP A 374 -18.75 -1.53 -17.05
CA ASP A 374 -18.96 -1.09 -15.67
C ASP A 374 -18.00 0.03 -15.28
N GLY A 375 -16.75 -0.01 -15.76
CA GLY A 375 -15.80 1.09 -15.64
C GLY A 375 -16.26 2.37 -16.35
N PHE A 376 -16.75 2.25 -17.59
CA PHE A 376 -17.30 3.38 -18.33
C PHE A 376 -18.51 4.01 -17.62
N LEU A 377 -19.40 3.18 -17.07
CA LEU A 377 -20.56 3.66 -16.31
C LEU A 377 -20.16 4.32 -14.99
N ALA A 378 -19.17 3.78 -14.28
CA ALA A 378 -18.61 4.42 -13.08
C ALA A 378 -18.04 5.80 -13.43
N LYS A 379 -17.29 5.90 -14.54
CA LYS A 379 -16.83 7.18 -15.08
C LYS A 379 -17.98 8.11 -15.41
N LEU A 380 -19.02 7.67 -16.13
CA LEU A 380 -20.19 8.50 -16.41
C LEU A 380 -20.89 8.99 -15.14
N ARG A 381 -21.12 8.10 -14.17
CA ARG A 381 -21.77 8.41 -12.89
C ARG A 381 -21.02 9.50 -12.13
N SER A 382 -19.69 9.44 -12.15
CA SER A 382 -18.84 10.45 -11.51
C SER A 382 -18.87 11.81 -12.20
N THR A 383 -19.34 11.88 -13.46
CA THR A 383 -19.54 13.16 -14.15
C THR A 383 -20.90 13.75 -13.80
N CYS A 384 -20.95 15.06 -13.59
CA CYS A 384 -22.20 15.78 -13.34
C CYS A 384 -23.16 15.79 -14.55
N ARG A 385 -22.73 15.26 -15.71
CA ARG A 385 -23.54 15.14 -16.93
C ARG A 385 -24.53 13.97 -16.89
N ALA A 386 -24.29 12.96 -16.06
CA ALA A 386 -25.09 11.73 -16.03
C ALA A 386 -26.36 11.80 -15.14
N ARG A 387 -26.61 12.91 -14.43
CA ARG A 387 -27.72 13.05 -13.45
C ARG A 387 -29.11 12.71 -13.99
N LYS A 388 -29.33 12.81 -15.31
CA LYS A 388 -30.61 12.52 -15.97
C LYS A 388 -30.67 11.14 -16.66
N MET A 389 -29.62 10.33 -16.59
CA MET A 389 -29.52 9.06 -17.32
C MET A 389 -29.91 7.86 -16.46
N ASN A 390 -30.74 6.96 -17.02
CA ASN A 390 -30.98 5.64 -16.43
C ASN A 390 -29.79 4.73 -16.73
N LEU A 391 -28.77 4.74 -15.86
CA LEU A 391 -27.52 4.00 -16.03
C LEU A 391 -27.72 2.48 -16.13
N GLU A 392 -28.78 1.92 -15.53
CA GLU A 392 -29.10 0.48 -15.68
C GLU A 392 -29.55 0.15 -17.09
N LYS A 393 -30.39 1.01 -17.70
CA LYS A 393 -30.80 0.84 -19.08
C LYS A 393 -29.59 0.96 -20.02
N VAL A 394 -28.72 1.95 -19.78
CA VAL A 394 -27.48 2.14 -20.55
C VAL A 394 -26.56 0.95 -20.40
N ARG A 395 -26.40 0.40 -19.18
CA ARG A 395 -25.63 -0.82 -18.93
C ARG A 395 -26.11 -1.99 -19.78
N LYS A 396 -27.41 -2.27 -19.76
CA LYS A 396 -27.99 -3.38 -20.53
C LYS A 396 -27.73 -3.23 -22.03
N VAL A 397 -27.85 -2.00 -22.56
CA VAL A 397 -27.58 -1.71 -23.97
C VAL A 397 -26.09 -1.89 -24.30
N LEU A 398 -25.19 -1.29 -23.51
CA LEU A 398 -23.75 -1.38 -23.74
C LEU A 398 -23.24 -2.83 -23.63
N LYS A 399 -23.69 -3.59 -22.62
CA LYS A 399 -23.30 -5.02 -22.49
C LYS A 399 -23.72 -5.82 -23.73
N ARG A 400 -24.89 -5.54 -24.32
CA ARG A 400 -25.31 -6.17 -25.59
C ARG A 400 -24.42 -5.76 -26.76
N ILE A 401 -24.10 -4.47 -26.90
CA ILE A 401 -23.25 -3.96 -27.97
C ILE A 401 -21.85 -4.56 -27.90
N VAL A 402 -21.24 -4.60 -26.71
CA VAL A 402 -19.92 -5.19 -26.49
C VAL A 402 -19.94 -6.68 -26.82
N ALA A 403 -20.94 -7.43 -26.35
CA ALA A 403 -21.07 -8.86 -26.68
C ALA A 403 -21.18 -9.11 -28.19
N ILE A 404 -21.95 -8.27 -28.92
CA ILE A 404 -22.04 -8.36 -30.39
C ILE A 404 -20.69 -8.06 -31.05
N ALA A 405 -19.96 -7.04 -30.58
CA ALA A 405 -18.65 -6.69 -31.10
C ALA A 405 -17.61 -7.78 -30.85
N GLU A 406 -17.59 -8.38 -29.66
CA GLU A 406 -16.72 -9.49 -29.30
C GLU A 406 -17.03 -10.75 -30.11
N PHE A 407 -18.32 -11.06 -30.31
CA PHE A 407 -18.74 -12.16 -31.18
C PHE A 407 -18.31 -11.95 -32.64
N ARG A 408 -18.47 -10.74 -33.19
CA ARG A 408 -17.96 -10.42 -34.54
C ARG A 408 -16.45 -10.56 -34.61
N LYS A 409 -15.72 -10.12 -33.59
CA LYS A 409 -14.26 -10.27 -33.51
C LYS A 409 -13.83 -11.74 -33.44
N SER A 410 -14.57 -12.58 -32.72
CA SER A 410 -14.28 -14.02 -32.65
C SER A 410 -14.50 -14.72 -33.99
N LEU A 411 -15.55 -14.36 -34.73
CA LEU A 411 -15.80 -14.86 -36.10
C LEU A 411 -14.68 -14.47 -37.07
N ILE A 412 -14.23 -13.22 -37.04
CA ILE A 412 -13.12 -12.75 -37.87
C ILE A 412 -11.83 -13.52 -37.53
N ASN A 413 -11.53 -13.70 -36.24
CA ASN A 413 -10.35 -14.44 -35.80
C ASN A 413 -10.41 -15.94 -36.13
N ALA A 414 -11.60 -16.55 -36.12
CA ALA A 414 -11.80 -17.93 -36.54
C ALA A 414 -11.53 -18.09 -38.04
N ARG A 415 -12.06 -17.17 -38.87
CA ARG A 415 -11.80 -17.15 -40.30
C ARG A 415 -10.31 -16.97 -40.62
N LYS A 416 -9.64 -16.03 -39.94
CA LYS A 416 -8.18 -15.82 -40.10
C LYS A 416 -7.37 -17.07 -39.76
N ARG A 417 -7.75 -17.80 -38.70
CA ARG A 417 -7.09 -19.07 -38.33
C ARG A 417 -7.28 -20.14 -39.40
N GLN A 418 -8.50 -20.26 -39.93
CA GLN A 418 -8.78 -21.19 -41.03
C GLN A 418 -7.98 -20.84 -42.30
N GLU A 419 -7.88 -19.56 -42.65
CA GLU A 419 -7.06 -19.10 -43.78
C GLU A 419 -5.55 -19.40 -43.55
N GLN A 420 -5.04 -19.20 -42.32
CA GLN A 420 -3.67 -19.56 -41.97
C GLN A 420 -3.40 -21.07 -42.00
N GLU A 421 -4.36 -21.89 -41.55
CA GLU A 421 -4.25 -23.36 -41.61
C GLU A 421 -4.27 -23.86 -43.05
N VAL A 422 -5.09 -23.27 -43.92
CA VAL A 422 -5.10 -23.59 -45.36
C VAL A 422 -3.77 -23.23 -46.01
N LEU A 423 -3.22 -22.04 -45.72
CA LEU A 423 -1.91 -21.63 -46.23
C LEU A 423 -0.77 -22.53 -45.70
N ALA A 424 -0.79 -22.89 -44.43
CA ALA A 424 0.18 -23.82 -43.84
C ALA A 424 0.06 -25.23 -44.45
N GLY A 425 -1.17 -25.70 -44.73
CA GLY A 425 -1.42 -26.96 -45.42
C GLY A 425 -0.92 -26.96 -46.86
N GLN A 426 -1.09 -25.86 -47.60
CA GLN A 426 -0.56 -25.70 -48.96
C GLN A 426 0.97 -25.64 -49.00
N ALA A 427 1.61 -25.02 -48.00
CA ALA A 427 3.07 -25.01 -47.85
C ALA A 427 3.61 -26.43 -47.62
N ARG A 428 3.01 -27.19 -46.68
CA ARG A 428 3.38 -28.60 -46.42
C ARG A 428 3.16 -29.51 -47.64
N ALA A 429 2.07 -29.31 -48.38
CA ALA A 429 1.80 -30.07 -49.59
C ALA A 429 2.81 -29.77 -50.72
N SER A 430 3.33 -28.54 -50.79
CA SER A 430 4.37 -28.16 -51.74
C SER A 430 5.73 -28.76 -51.38
N GLU A 431 6.11 -28.77 -50.10
CA GLU A 431 7.31 -29.47 -49.63
C GLU A 431 7.26 -30.98 -49.93
N THR A 432 6.10 -31.61 -49.75
CA THR A 432 5.91 -33.05 -50.03
C THR A 432 6.01 -33.37 -51.53
N LYS A 433 5.49 -32.51 -52.42
CA LYS A 433 5.65 -32.65 -53.88
C LYS A 433 7.08 -32.45 -54.35
N THR A 434 7.85 -31.59 -53.68
CA THR A 434 9.26 -31.36 -54.01
C THR A 434 10.12 -32.58 -53.65
N ALA A 435 9.79 -33.27 -52.54
CA ALA A 435 10.43 -34.53 -52.15
C ALA A 435 10.09 -35.71 -53.09
N SER A 436 8.88 -35.78 -53.64
CA SER A 436 8.49 -36.86 -54.58
C SER A 436 9.06 -36.72 -56.00
N THR A 437 9.52 -35.52 -56.38
CA THR A 437 10.02 -35.25 -57.75
C THR A 437 11.51 -35.62 -57.92
N PHE A 438 12.24 -35.89 -56.84
CA PHE A 438 13.66 -36.25 -56.86
C PHE A 438 13.95 -37.76 -57.00
N SER A 439 12.93 -38.64 -57.13
CA SER A 439 13.14 -40.10 -57.12
C SER A 439 13.09 -40.82 -58.48
N THR A 440 13.07 -40.12 -59.62
CA THR A 440 13.02 -40.79 -60.94
C THR A 440 13.94 -40.14 -61.98
N THR A 441 15.24 -40.40 -61.87
CA THR A 441 16.20 -40.59 -62.98
C THR A 441 17.52 -41.02 -62.34
N THR A 442 18.07 -42.21 -62.57
CA THR A 442 19.04 -42.47 -63.64
C THR A 442 19.35 -43.98 -63.69
N THR A 443 19.21 -44.62 -64.86
CA THR A 443 19.75 -45.95 -65.18
C THR A 443 20.90 -45.80 -66.18
N GLY A 444 22.07 -46.38 -65.89
CA GLY A 444 23.16 -46.56 -66.85
C GLY A 444 24.45 -47.06 -66.19
N PRO A 445 25.22 -47.99 -66.79
CA PRO A 445 25.81 -49.13 -66.08
C PRO A 445 27.33 -49.02 -65.86
N VAL A 446 27.86 -49.69 -64.81
CA VAL A 446 29.30 -50.00 -64.70
C VAL A 446 29.51 -51.41 -64.16
N SER A 447 30.39 -52.12 -64.88
CA SER A 447 30.95 -53.44 -64.65
C SER A 447 31.94 -53.49 -63.48
N GLY A 448 31.93 -54.61 -62.74
CA GLY A 448 33.16 -55.33 -62.40
C GLY A 448 33.76 -55.14 -60.99
N SER A 449 33.81 -56.28 -60.29
CA SER A 449 34.77 -56.72 -59.25
C SER A 449 34.40 -56.56 -57.76
N SER A 450 34.64 -57.65 -57.04
CA SER A 450 34.56 -57.93 -55.59
C SER A 450 35.90 -58.59 -55.20
N PRO A 451 36.21 -58.91 -53.91
CA PRO A 451 35.52 -58.63 -52.64
C PRO A 451 36.42 -58.08 -51.48
N GLN A 452 35.77 -57.60 -50.41
CA GLN A 452 36.00 -57.64 -48.93
C GLN A 452 37.39 -57.96 -48.29
N PRO A 453 37.65 -57.70 -46.95
CA PRO A 453 36.71 -57.41 -45.83
C PRO A 453 37.16 -56.35 -44.75
N ALA A 454 36.22 -56.07 -43.82
CA ALA A 454 36.38 -56.01 -42.34
C ALA A 454 36.10 -54.70 -41.56
N MET A 455 35.10 -54.83 -40.67
CA MET A 455 34.99 -54.41 -39.26
C MET A 455 34.75 -52.95 -38.79
N SER A 456 33.57 -52.78 -38.14
CA SER A 456 33.26 -52.06 -36.88
C SER A 456 33.55 -50.54 -36.80
N GLN A 457 32.67 -49.62 -36.38
CA GLN A 457 31.74 -49.60 -35.24
C GLN A 457 30.62 -48.56 -35.44
N GLN A 458 29.48 -48.74 -34.75
CA GLN A 458 28.39 -47.75 -34.59
C GLN A 458 28.74 -46.67 -33.55
N PRO A 459 28.06 -45.51 -33.60
CA PRO A 459 27.08 -45.25 -32.53
C PRO A 459 25.72 -44.71 -33.02
N ARG A 460 24.70 -45.01 -32.23
CA ARG A 460 23.29 -44.58 -32.36
C ARG A 460 23.08 -43.21 -31.71
N ASN A 461 22.17 -42.43 -32.28
CA ASN A 461 21.43 -41.36 -31.61
C ASN A 461 19.97 -41.45 -32.11
N ASP A 462 19.06 -41.89 -31.24
CA ASP A 462 17.62 -41.79 -31.47
C ASP A 462 17.02 -40.87 -30.40
N SER A 463 16.30 -39.86 -30.86
CA SER A 463 15.52 -38.94 -30.04
C SER A 463 14.03 -39.18 -30.28
N PHE A 464 13.30 -39.13 -29.17
CA PHE A 464 11.90 -39.44 -28.97
C PHE A 464 10.94 -38.47 -29.68
N GLU A 465 9.87 -39.02 -30.27
CA GLU A 465 8.59 -38.33 -30.42
C GLU A 465 7.53 -38.99 -29.52
N ALA A 466 6.72 -38.15 -28.88
CA ALA A 466 5.59 -38.51 -28.04
C ALA A 466 4.32 -38.71 -28.88
N THR A 467 3.50 -39.71 -28.54
CA THR A 467 2.12 -39.83 -29.02
C THR A 467 1.17 -39.94 -27.83
N THR A 468 0.07 -39.19 -27.93
CA THR A 468 -1.04 -39.06 -26.97
C THR A 468 -2.13 -40.11 -27.26
N GLN A 469 -2.74 -40.69 -26.21
CA GLN A 469 -4.13 -41.21 -26.06
C GLN A 469 -4.11 -42.34 -25.02
N ALA A 470 -5.15 -42.72 -24.29
CA ALA A 470 -6.35 -42.12 -23.69
C ALA A 470 -6.97 -43.25 -22.83
N THR A 471 -7.83 -42.88 -21.88
CA THR A 471 -8.87 -43.71 -21.22
C THR A 471 -8.53 -44.81 -20.19
N ALA A 472 -8.87 -44.47 -18.94
CA ALA A 472 -9.91 -45.09 -18.09
C ALA A 472 -9.62 -46.29 -17.17
N ASN A 473 -10.07 -46.07 -15.92
CA ASN A 473 -10.69 -46.97 -14.93
C ASN A 473 -9.88 -47.55 -13.74
N VAL A 474 -10.21 -47.01 -12.55
CA VAL A 474 -10.77 -47.67 -11.35
C VAL A 474 -10.02 -48.90 -10.78
N ARG A 475 -9.45 -48.82 -9.57
CA ARG A 475 -10.03 -49.22 -8.26
C ARG A 475 -8.98 -49.27 -7.12
N GLN A 476 -9.43 -48.83 -5.93
CA GLN A 476 -9.09 -49.19 -4.54
C GLN A 476 -7.85 -50.05 -4.21
N GLY A 477 -7.15 -49.67 -3.13
CA GLY A 477 -6.35 -50.58 -2.32
C GLY A 477 -5.54 -49.91 -1.21
N ASN A 478 -6.02 -50.01 0.03
CA ASN A 478 -5.32 -49.73 1.29
C ASN A 478 -3.92 -50.38 1.35
N ALA A 479 -2.96 -49.74 2.03
CA ALA A 479 -2.00 -50.46 2.84
C ALA A 479 -1.42 -49.60 3.98
N THR A 480 -1.57 -50.16 5.17
CA THR A 480 -1.17 -49.75 6.50
C THR A 480 0.34 -49.94 6.75
N VAL A 481 0.81 -49.24 7.79
CA VAL A 481 2.11 -49.24 8.50
C VAL A 481 2.69 -50.65 8.76
N PRO A 482 4.01 -50.78 9.01
CA PRO A 482 4.39 -51.08 10.40
C PRO A 482 5.61 -50.31 10.94
N ARG A 483 5.61 -50.30 12.28
CA ARG A 483 6.52 -49.74 13.28
C ARG A 483 7.64 -50.74 13.58
N ALA A 484 8.80 -50.29 14.06
CA ALA A 484 9.78 -51.16 14.73
C ALA A 484 10.45 -50.45 15.92
N ASP A 485 10.61 -51.21 16.99
CA ASP A 485 11.00 -50.89 18.38
C ASP A 485 12.52 -50.74 18.59
N VAL A 486 12.96 -49.83 19.48
CA VAL A 486 13.59 -50.02 20.82
C VAL A 486 14.67 -51.12 20.96
N ALA A 487 15.88 -50.71 21.36
CA ALA A 487 16.76 -51.47 22.26
C ALA A 487 17.75 -50.55 23.03
N GLN A 488 17.90 -50.85 24.33
CA GLN A 488 18.78 -50.23 25.33
C GLN A 488 20.22 -50.76 25.27
N GLY A 489 21.17 -50.05 25.89
CA GLY A 489 22.47 -50.62 26.31
C GLY A 489 23.45 -49.60 26.90
N ASN A 490 23.54 -49.55 28.24
CA ASN A 490 24.60 -48.92 29.05
C ASN A 490 25.98 -49.55 28.77
N THR A 491 27.09 -48.79 28.97
CA THR A 491 28.07 -48.98 30.08
C THR A 491 29.35 -48.12 29.92
N THR A 492 29.62 -47.32 30.97
CA THR A 492 30.90 -47.03 31.67
C THR A 492 32.16 -46.49 30.97
N ALA A 493 32.66 -45.39 31.55
CA ALA A 493 34.04 -44.85 31.50
C ALA A 493 35.06 -45.77 32.22
N PRO A 494 36.41 -45.51 32.22
CA PRO A 494 37.10 -44.36 32.86
C PRO A 494 38.27 -43.81 31.99
N GLY A 495 39.05 -42.77 32.28
CA GLY A 495 39.24 -41.85 33.41
C GLY A 495 40.60 -41.15 33.28
N ASN A 496 40.72 -39.96 33.90
CA ASN A 496 41.93 -39.22 34.33
C ASN A 496 42.92 -38.67 33.26
N GLU A 497 43.54 -37.50 33.41
CA GLU A 497 43.97 -36.82 34.65
C GLU A 497 44.26 -35.30 34.43
N THR A 498 43.79 -34.47 35.39
CA THR A 498 44.47 -33.32 36.10
C THR A 498 45.10 -32.17 35.31
N ALA A 499 45.15 -30.90 35.75
CA ALA A 499 44.94 -30.16 37.01
C ALA A 499 45.09 -28.65 36.66
N ALA A 500 44.74 -27.62 37.43
CA ALA A 500 44.06 -27.42 38.71
C ALA A 500 43.80 -25.90 38.91
N ASN A 501 42.80 -25.61 39.76
CA ASN A 501 42.67 -24.51 40.73
C ASN A 501 42.67 -23.04 40.25
N SER A 502 41.87 -22.12 40.79
CA SER A 502 41.04 -22.01 42.02
C SER A 502 40.19 -20.71 41.87
N GLY A 503 39.08 -20.41 42.53
CA GLY A 503 38.28 -21.05 43.57
C GLY A 503 37.23 -20.02 44.08
N ALA A 504 36.03 -20.52 44.42
CA ALA A 504 35.01 -20.09 45.42
C ALA A 504 34.56 -18.60 45.50
N GLY A 505 33.30 -18.27 45.81
CA GLY A 505 32.15 -19.06 46.24
C GLY A 505 30.91 -18.16 46.43
N SER A 506 29.73 -18.77 46.40
CA SER A 506 28.37 -18.18 46.35
C SER A 506 27.76 -17.91 47.75
N PRO A 507 26.41 -17.81 47.95
CA PRO A 507 25.59 -16.58 47.92
C PRO A 507 24.71 -16.40 49.18
N SER A 508 23.98 -15.28 49.35
CA SER A 508 22.78 -15.23 50.23
C SER A 508 21.82 -14.06 49.96
N ASN A 509 20.52 -14.36 49.96
CA ASN A 509 19.37 -13.44 50.07
C ASN A 509 19.23 -12.87 51.50
N VAL A 510 18.77 -11.62 51.66
CA VAL A 510 17.93 -11.17 52.80
C VAL A 510 16.99 -10.03 52.37
N THR A 511 15.75 -10.15 52.81
CA THR A 511 14.60 -9.22 52.73
C THR A 511 14.63 -8.18 53.86
N THR A 512 14.24 -6.93 53.61
CA THR A 512 13.73 -6.04 54.68
C THR A 512 12.68 -5.05 54.18
N GLN A 513 11.53 -5.00 54.86
CA GLN A 513 10.52 -3.94 54.85
C GLN A 513 10.87 -2.86 55.90
N ALA A 514 10.50 -1.59 55.67
CA ALA A 514 9.99 -0.65 56.70
C ALA A 514 9.53 0.71 56.10
N THR A 515 8.22 0.87 55.99
CA THR A 515 7.28 1.89 56.53
C THR A 515 7.71 3.33 57.00
N VAL A 516 6.81 4.31 56.70
CA VAL A 516 6.48 5.65 57.32
C VAL A 516 7.56 6.75 57.15
N ALA A 517 7.32 8.02 56.78
CA ALA A 517 6.26 8.95 57.21
C ALA A 517 5.95 10.12 56.24
N VAL A 518 4.67 10.48 56.29
CA VAL A 518 4.02 11.78 56.06
C VAL A 518 4.76 12.95 56.73
N THR A 519 4.92 14.08 56.03
CA THR A 519 4.65 15.43 56.59
C THR A 519 4.35 16.45 55.48
N SER A 520 3.19 17.07 55.64
CA SER A 520 2.68 18.30 55.07
C SER A 520 3.50 19.54 55.43
N ALA A 521 3.55 20.55 54.54
CA ALA A 521 3.32 21.96 54.91
C ALA A 521 3.18 22.86 53.67
N SER A 522 2.04 23.52 53.61
CA SER A 522 1.69 24.69 52.81
C SER A 522 2.53 25.91 53.19
N ASN A 523 2.78 26.83 52.26
CA ASN A 523 2.22 28.20 52.26
C ASN A 523 3.09 29.29 51.58
N ILE A 524 2.36 30.09 50.81
CA ILE A 524 2.39 31.55 50.71
C ILE A 524 3.42 32.23 49.79
N ALA A 525 2.82 33.11 48.99
CA ALA A 525 3.33 33.99 47.97
C ALA A 525 4.17 35.17 48.49
N THR A 526 4.97 35.74 47.59
CA THR A 526 5.26 37.18 47.53
C THR A 526 5.85 37.52 46.15
N GLU A 527 5.23 38.47 45.43
CA GLU A 527 5.93 39.34 44.48
C GLU A 527 6.79 40.35 45.25
N PRO A 528 7.72 41.09 44.60
CA PRO A 528 7.34 42.43 44.12
C PRO A 528 8.03 42.95 42.82
N SER A 529 7.22 43.64 42.01
CA SER A 529 7.37 45.01 41.46
C SER A 529 8.60 45.52 40.66
N THR A 530 8.27 46.05 39.47
CA THR A 530 8.59 47.40 38.88
C THR A 530 10.01 47.74 38.39
N ALA A 531 10.14 48.17 37.12
CA ALA A 531 10.13 49.60 36.72
C ALA A 531 10.46 49.88 35.22
N ALA A 532 9.70 50.82 34.64
CA ALA A 532 9.99 51.86 33.63
C ALA A 532 10.73 51.52 32.31
N ARG A 533 10.15 51.70 31.10
CA ARG A 533 9.71 52.92 30.34
C ARG A 533 10.85 53.63 29.61
N SER A 534 10.85 53.62 28.26
CA SER A 534 11.21 54.77 27.40
C SER A 534 10.97 54.44 25.91
N GLU A 535 10.20 55.31 25.26
CA GLU A 535 9.99 55.41 23.81
C GLU A 535 11.23 55.97 23.11
N THR A 536 11.42 55.70 21.81
CA THR A 536 11.40 56.73 20.74
C THR A 536 11.60 56.12 19.35
N ALA A 537 10.91 56.74 18.40
CA ALA A 537 10.71 56.36 17.01
C ALA A 537 11.76 56.93 16.04
N THR A 538 11.72 56.45 14.79
CA THR A 538 12.04 57.05 13.45
C THR A 538 12.71 55.97 12.57
N THR A 539 12.45 55.77 11.28
CA THR A 539 11.67 56.44 10.23
C THR A 539 11.56 55.48 9.03
N THR A 540 10.44 55.55 8.31
CA THR A 540 10.15 54.96 6.98
C THR A 540 11.02 55.59 5.86
N PRO A 541 11.07 55.00 4.65
CA PRO A 541 10.10 55.41 3.61
C PRO A 541 9.42 54.24 2.89
N ALA A 542 8.23 54.58 2.38
CA ALA A 542 7.26 53.74 1.70
C ALA A 542 7.53 53.60 0.20
N GLU A 543 6.99 52.53 -0.40
CA GLU A 543 6.42 52.63 -1.75
C GLU A 543 5.24 51.67 -1.92
N THR A 544 4.36 52.06 -2.83
CA THR A 544 2.91 51.93 -2.79
C THR A 544 2.43 50.96 -3.87
N ALA A 545 1.44 50.11 -3.59
CA ALA A 545 0.60 49.53 -4.64
C ALA A 545 -0.83 49.33 -4.12
N THR A 546 -1.74 49.94 -4.87
CA THR A 546 -3.14 50.25 -4.61
C THR A 546 -4.04 49.02 -4.76
N VAL A 547 -4.98 48.83 -3.83
CA VAL A 547 -6.12 47.91 -3.94
C VAL A 547 -7.38 48.73 -4.19
N THR A 548 -8.05 48.46 -5.31
CA THR A 548 -9.37 49.02 -5.63
C THR A 548 -10.46 48.11 -5.07
N THR A 549 -11.18 48.56 -4.06
CA THR A 549 -12.42 47.96 -3.56
C THR A 549 -13.62 48.63 -4.24
N THR A 550 -14.52 47.83 -4.81
CA THR A 550 -15.87 48.28 -5.20
C THR A 550 -16.87 47.66 -4.23
N ALA A 551 -17.60 48.52 -3.53
CA ALA A 551 -18.68 48.17 -2.63
C ALA A 551 -19.99 47.96 -3.40
N ALA A 552 -20.73 46.91 -3.07
CA ALA A 552 -22.13 46.75 -3.42
C ALA A 552 -22.96 46.67 -2.13
N VAL A 553 -23.77 47.69 -1.95
CA VAL A 553 -24.77 47.87 -0.89
C VAL A 553 -25.96 46.95 -1.18
N VAL A 554 -26.38 46.13 -0.22
CA VAL A 554 -27.73 45.54 -0.21
C VAL A 554 -28.32 45.71 1.19
N THR A 555 -29.42 46.45 1.21
CA THR A 555 -30.26 46.83 2.34
C THR A 555 -31.08 45.64 2.86
N ARG A 556 -31.50 45.72 4.12
CA ARG A 556 -32.25 44.68 4.85
C ARG A 556 -33.65 45.18 5.23
N ALA A 557 -34.59 44.22 5.26
CA ALA A 557 -35.93 44.18 5.90
C ALA A 557 -37.14 44.63 5.06
N PRO A 558 -38.39 44.17 5.35
CA PRO A 558 -38.85 43.32 6.47
C PRO A 558 -39.72 42.10 6.07
N ALA A 559 -40.16 41.36 7.09
CA ALA A 559 -41.09 40.23 7.04
C ALA A 559 -42.56 40.69 6.97
N GLU A 560 -43.40 39.90 6.29
CA GLU A 560 -44.86 39.96 6.43
C GLU A 560 -45.48 38.55 6.48
N THR A 561 -46.41 38.44 7.42
CA THR A 561 -47.35 37.37 7.79
C THR A 561 -48.54 37.25 6.82
N THR A 562 -49.12 36.04 6.70
CA THR A 562 -50.58 35.71 6.61
C THR A 562 -50.71 34.20 6.27
N THR A 563 -51.14 33.27 7.13
CA THR A 563 -52.47 32.85 7.64
C THR A 563 -53.47 32.22 6.65
N SER A 564 -53.98 31.03 7.10
CA SER A 564 -55.30 30.38 6.92
C SER A 564 -55.69 29.79 5.56
N ALA A 565 -55.85 28.45 5.47
CA ALA A 565 -57.08 27.64 5.66
C ALA A 565 -57.68 27.30 4.27
N GLN A 566 -58.34 26.20 3.91
CA GLN A 566 -59.14 25.11 4.52
C GLN A 566 -59.29 24.09 3.34
N SER A 567 -59.11 22.77 3.48
CA SER A 567 -59.99 21.71 4.00
C SER A 567 -60.50 20.76 2.90
N ASP A 568 -60.94 19.58 3.37
CA ASP A 568 -61.69 18.49 2.72
C ASP A 568 -60.81 17.42 2.06
N GLY A 569 -60.64 16.20 2.58
CA GLY A 569 -61.58 15.25 3.22
C GLY A 569 -61.71 14.04 2.26
N GLU A 570 -61.81 12.75 2.60
CA GLU A 570 -61.86 11.93 3.80
C GLU A 570 -61.71 10.44 3.31
N VAL A 571 -61.02 9.58 4.09
CA VAL A 571 -61.42 8.22 4.57
C VAL A 571 -61.64 7.10 3.49
N ILE A 572 -61.07 5.88 3.57
CA ILE A 572 -61.61 4.71 4.32
C ILE A 572 -60.71 3.44 4.15
N THR A 573 -60.27 2.91 5.31
CA THR A 573 -60.11 1.50 5.77
C THR A 573 -59.07 0.50 5.23
N ASN A 574 -58.27 -0.02 6.19
CA ASN A 574 -57.77 -1.41 6.33
C ASN A 574 -58.89 -2.32 6.90
N PRO A 575 -58.89 -3.69 6.79
CA PRO A 575 -57.99 -4.57 7.59
C PRO A 575 -57.73 -6.00 6.97
N PRO A 576 -57.45 -7.12 7.71
CA PRO A 576 -56.12 -7.75 7.82
C PRO A 576 -56.09 -9.31 7.63
N THR A 577 -54.92 -9.96 7.73
CA THR A 577 -54.71 -11.38 8.19
C THR A 577 -53.19 -11.70 8.26
N THR A 578 -52.54 -11.82 9.42
CA THR A 578 -52.28 -13.01 10.29
C THR A 578 -51.52 -14.20 9.67
N GLN A 579 -50.29 -14.48 10.15
CA GLN A 579 -50.00 -15.66 10.99
C GLN A 579 -48.53 -15.73 11.47
N SER A 580 -48.41 -16.05 12.76
CA SER A 580 -47.21 -16.33 13.57
C SER A 580 -46.85 -17.81 13.56
N TRP A 581 -45.56 -18.18 13.68
CA TRP A 581 -45.12 -19.38 14.41
C TRP A 581 -43.74 -19.17 15.06
N GLN A 582 -43.71 -19.41 16.37
CA GLN A 582 -42.53 -19.59 17.24
C GLN A 582 -42.16 -21.09 17.34
N THR A 583 -41.06 -21.35 18.07
CA THR A 583 -40.51 -22.62 18.65
C THR A 583 -39.27 -23.15 17.90
N THR A 584 -38.15 -23.57 18.51
CA THR A 584 -37.74 -23.81 19.92
C THR A 584 -36.22 -24.00 19.99
N VAL A 585 -35.62 -23.74 21.16
CA VAL A 585 -34.25 -24.09 21.57
C VAL A 585 -34.29 -25.32 22.49
N PRO A 586 -33.29 -26.22 22.46
CA PRO A 586 -32.81 -26.94 23.65
C PRO A 586 -31.34 -26.57 23.93
N GLY A 587 -30.87 -26.29 25.14
CA GLY A 587 -31.09 -27.01 26.40
C GLY A 587 -29.82 -27.80 26.73
N THR A 588 -29.01 -27.29 27.66
CA THR A 588 -27.72 -27.82 28.12
C THR A 588 -27.84 -29.18 28.84
N GLY A 589 -26.83 -30.02 28.62
CA GLY A 589 -26.39 -31.12 29.47
C GLY A 589 -24.87 -31.18 29.44
#